data_AF-A0A1I4QMJ2-F1
#
_entry.id   AF-A0A1I4QMJ2-F1
#
_cell.length_a   1.000
_cell.length_b   1.000
_cell.length_c   1.000
_cell.angle_alpha   90.00
_cell.angle_beta   90.00
_cell.angle_gamma   90.00
#
_symmetry.space_group_name_H-M   'P 1'
#
loop_
_entity.id
_entity.type
_entity.pdbx_description
1 polymer ?
#
loop_
_entity_poly.entity_id
_entity_poly.type
_entity_poly.pdbx_seq_one_letter_code
_entity_poly.pdbx_strand_id
1 'polypeptide(L)'
;MSLSSNSTLSVAERRAASRDRRIALGKAEFAAAAPTGQTLVAEAGRRGNGGPPDVSAAVELRAVGELLYGRRWIQELAEDLGENPRQVRRWISGEAAVKPRALAWARDEARKRAQAILRLVGEA
;
A
#
# COMPACT_ATOMS: atom_id res chain seq x y z
N MET A 1 -50.93 4.79 -0.10
CA MET A 1 -50.45 5.23 -1.44
C MET A 1 -49.03 4.72 -1.61
N SER A 2 -48.86 3.74 -2.49
CA SER A 2 -47.58 3.19 -2.96
C SER A 2 -47.04 4.12 -4.06
N LEU A 3 -45.75 4.32 -4.32
CA LEU A 3 -44.78 3.31 -4.77
C LEU A 3 -43.33 3.77 -4.50
N SER A 4 -42.50 2.82 -4.04
CA SER A 4 -41.04 2.92 -4.01
C SER A 4 -40.45 3.03 -5.43
N SER A 5 -39.68 4.08 -5.68
CA SER A 5 -38.88 4.23 -6.90
C SER A 5 -37.68 3.27 -6.89
N ASN A 6 -37.82 2.15 -7.58
CA ASN A 6 -36.71 1.25 -7.92
C ASN A 6 -36.01 1.79 -9.17
N SER A 7 -34.98 2.62 -9.01
CA SER A 7 -34.15 3.08 -10.13
C SER A 7 -33.29 1.94 -10.67
N THR A 8 -33.75 1.31 -11.75
CA THR A 8 -32.94 0.38 -12.54
C THR A 8 -31.88 1.14 -13.33
N LEU A 9 -30.60 0.96 -12.98
CA LEU A 9 -29.47 1.50 -13.73
C LEU A 9 -29.58 1.15 -15.21
N SER A 10 -29.33 2.13 -16.07
CA SER A 10 -29.30 1.98 -17.52
C SER A 10 -28.25 0.94 -17.95
N VAL A 11 -28.40 0.39 -19.15
CA VAL A 11 -27.42 -0.57 -19.71
C VAL A 11 -26.02 0.06 -19.83
N ALA A 12 -25.94 1.37 -20.10
CA ALA A 12 -24.68 2.10 -20.18
C ALA A 12 -23.97 2.19 -18.82
N GLU A 13 -24.71 2.51 -17.76
CA GLU A 13 -24.17 2.58 -16.39
C GLU A 13 -23.72 1.20 -15.90
N ARG A 14 -24.45 0.14 -16.23
CA ARG A 14 -24.04 -1.24 -15.92
C ARG A 14 -22.75 -1.65 -16.62
N ARG A 15 -22.56 -1.22 -17.88
CA ARG A 15 -21.32 -1.46 -18.64
C ARG A 15 -20.14 -0.66 -18.10
N ALA A 16 -20.36 0.60 -17.71
CA ALA A 16 -19.35 1.43 -17.05
C ALA A 16 -18.92 0.82 -15.71
N ALA A 17 -19.88 0.49 -14.83
CA ALA A 17 -19.59 -0.16 -13.56
C ALA A 17 -18.87 -1.50 -13.71
N SER A 18 -19.19 -2.29 -14.73
CA SER A 18 -18.49 -3.56 -15.02
C SER A 18 -17.07 -3.35 -15.56
N ARG A 19 -16.82 -2.27 -16.30
CA ARG A 19 -15.48 -1.88 -16.73
C ARG A 19 -14.64 -1.43 -15.54
N ASP A 20 -15.20 -0.58 -14.69
CA ASP A 20 -14.52 -0.08 -13.48
C ASP A 20 -14.20 -1.21 -12.52
N ARG A 21 -15.12 -2.18 -12.35
CA ARG A 21 -14.85 -3.40 -11.57
C ARG A 21 -13.72 -4.23 -12.15
N ARG A 22 -13.65 -4.43 -13.47
CA ARG A 22 -12.54 -5.17 -14.10
C ARG A 22 -11.21 -4.45 -13.93
N ILE A 23 -11.20 -3.12 -14.07
CA ILE A 23 -10.01 -2.31 -13.83
C ILE A 23 -9.58 -2.42 -12.35
N ALA A 24 -10.53 -2.34 -11.42
CA ALA A 24 -10.25 -2.49 -9.99
C ALA A 24 -9.76 -3.90 -9.63
N LEU A 25 -10.35 -4.95 -10.21
CA LEU A 25 -9.91 -6.34 -10.03
C LEU A 25 -8.49 -6.55 -10.58
N GLY A 26 -8.19 -6.08 -11.79
CA GLY A 26 -6.84 -6.17 -12.34
C GLY A 26 -5.82 -5.39 -11.53
N LYS A 27 -6.19 -4.24 -10.95
CA LYS A 27 -5.34 -3.49 -10.02
C LYS A 27 -5.13 -4.22 -8.69
N ALA A 28 -6.16 -4.88 -8.17
CA ALA A 28 -6.07 -5.68 -6.94
C ALA A 28 -5.21 -6.94 -7.13
N GLU A 29 -5.34 -7.63 -8.26
CA GLU A 29 -4.48 -8.76 -8.64
C GLU A 29 -3.02 -8.31 -8.78
N PHE A 30 -2.77 -7.17 -9.42
CA PHE A 30 -1.43 -6.60 -9.52
C PHE A 30 -0.88 -6.22 -8.13
N ALA A 31 -1.71 -5.64 -7.26
CA ALA A 31 -1.34 -5.32 -5.89
C ALA A 31 -1.04 -6.57 -5.05
N ALA A 32 -1.74 -7.69 -5.28
CA ALA A 32 -1.48 -8.97 -4.62
C ALA A 32 -0.19 -9.63 -5.12
N ALA A 33 0.10 -9.52 -6.43
CA ALA A 33 1.33 -9.98 -7.04
C ALA A 33 2.54 -9.07 -6.78
N ALA A 34 2.33 -7.87 -6.20
CA ALA A 34 3.41 -6.94 -5.93
C ALA A 34 4.43 -7.56 -4.95
N PRO A 35 5.73 -7.32 -5.18
CA PRO A 35 6.80 -7.90 -4.38
C PRO A 35 6.70 -7.44 -2.92
N THR A 36 6.99 -8.36 -2.00
CA THR A 36 7.05 -8.06 -0.56
C THR A 36 8.23 -7.16 -0.23
N GLY A 37 8.18 -6.51 0.93
CA GLY A 37 9.31 -5.70 1.41
C GLY A 37 10.64 -6.46 1.45
N GLN A 38 10.61 -7.71 1.92
CA GLN A 38 11.80 -8.58 1.93
C GLN A 38 12.34 -8.86 0.52
N THR A 39 11.47 -9.08 -0.46
CA THR A 39 11.88 -9.36 -1.85
C THR A 39 12.55 -8.14 -2.47
N LEU A 40 12.01 -6.94 -2.22
CA LEU A 40 12.58 -5.69 -2.70
C LEU A 40 13.96 -5.41 -2.10
N VAL A 41 14.13 -5.63 -0.79
CA VAL A 41 15.42 -5.48 -0.12
C VAL A 41 16.44 -6.46 -0.69
N ALA A 42 16.07 -7.73 -0.86
CA ALA A 42 16.95 -8.74 -1.43
C ALA A 42 17.38 -8.40 -2.87
N GLU A 43 16.48 -7.85 -3.69
CA GLU A 43 16.81 -7.40 -5.04
C GLU A 43 17.73 -6.17 -5.03
N ALA A 44 17.47 -5.18 -4.18
CA ALA A 44 18.31 -4.00 -4.05
C ALA A 44 19.75 -4.37 -3.64
N GLY A 45 19.91 -5.33 -2.73
CA GLY A 45 21.22 -5.84 -2.30
C GLY A 45 22.03 -6.48 -3.44
N ARG A 46 21.36 -7.12 -4.42
CA ARG A 46 22.04 -7.71 -5.60
C ARG A 46 22.58 -6.67 -6.58
N ARG A 47 22.00 -5.46 -6.63
CA ARG A 47 22.41 -4.40 -7.57
C ARG A 47 23.62 -3.58 -7.10
N GLY A 48 24.28 -3.99 -6.02
CA GLY A 48 25.64 -3.56 -5.65
C GLY A 48 25.79 -2.18 -5.02
N ASN A 49 24.77 -1.31 -5.07
CA ASN A 49 24.92 0.09 -4.64
C ASN A 49 24.00 0.55 -3.49
N GLY A 50 23.23 -0.34 -2.86
CA GLY A 50 22.43 -0.03 -1.65
C GLY A 50 21.38 1.09 -1.78
N GLY A 51 21.21 1.66 -2.98
CA GLY A 51 20.26 2.73 -3.25
C GLY A 51 18.81 2.25 -3.12
N PRO A 52 17.87 3.15 -2.79
CA PRO A 52 16.46 2.80 -2.70
C PRO A 52 15.97 2.25 -4.05
N PRO A 53 15.14 1.19 -4.05
CA PRO A 53 14.58 0.66 -5.27
C PRO A 53 13.64 1.70 -5.91
N ASP A 54 13.67 1.82 -7.24
CA ASP A 54 12.73 2.65 -7.99
C ASP A 54 11.37 1.96 -8.07
N VAL A 55 10.49 2.26 -7.11
CA VAL A 55 9.16 1.65 -6.97
C VAL A 55 8.09 2.71 -6.74
N SER A 56 6.85 2.37 -7.06
CA SER A 56 5.72 3.27 -6.79
C SER A 56 5.53 3.51 -5.28
N ALA A 57 4.96 4.66 -4.93
CA ALA A 57 4.64 5.01 -3.55
C ALA A 57 3.78 3.96 -2.82
N ALA A 58 2.86 3.29 -3.52
CA ALA A 58 2.03 2.24 -2.94
C ALA A 58 2.84 0.98 -2.62
N VAL A 59 3.74 0.57 -3.53
CA VAL A 59 4.64 -0.56 -3.34
C VAL A 59 5.62 -0.28 -2.20
N GLU A 60 6.18 0.92 -2.15
CA GLU A 60 7.07 1.34 -1.07
C GLU A 60 6.35 1.37 0.28
N LEU A 61 5.16 1.96 0.36
CA LEU A 61 4.38 2.02 1.60
C LEU A 61 4.03 0.61 2.11
N ARG A 62 3.66 -0.30 1.19
CA ARG A 62 3.44 -1.71 1.52
C ARG A 62 4.70 -2.35 2.08
N ALA A 63 5.83 -2.21 1.37
CA ALA A 63 7.10 -2.80 1.76
C ALA A 63 7.55 -2.33 3.15
N VAL A 64 7.48 -1.02 3.40
CA VAL A 64 7.80 -0.44 4.71
C VAL A 64 6.85 -0.95 5.78
N GLY A 65 5.54 -0.95 5.53
CA GLY A 65 4.57 -1.47 6.49
C GLY A 65 4.84 -2.92 6.86
N GLU A 66 5.02 -3.79 5.86
CA GLU A 66 5.33 -5.21 6.07
C GLU A 66 6.59 -5.41 6.91
N LEU A 67 7.64 -4.63 6.65
CA LEU A 67 8.90 -4.70 7.41
C LEU A 67 8.78 -4.18 8.84
N LEU A 68 7.97 -3.15 9.08
CA LEU A 68 7.83 -2.53 10.40
C LEU A 68 6.93 -3.33 11.35
N TYR A 69 5.88 -3.95 10.82
CA TYR A 69 4.77 -4.47 11.63
C TYR A 69 4.41 -5.94 11.29
N GLY A 70 5.09 -6.54 10.32
CA GLY A 70 4.87 -7.93 9.92
C GLY A 70 3.43 -8.20 9.45
N ARG A 71 2.81 -9.26 9.97
CA ARG A 71 1.51 -9.76 9.47
C ARG A 71 0.36 -8.77 9.60
N ARG A 72 0.36 -7.92 10.63
CA ARG A 72 -0.74 -6.99 10.94
C ARG A 72 -0.52 -5.58 10.40
N TRP A 73 0.42 -5.42 9.49
CA TRP A 73 0.92 -4.11 9.08
C TRP A 73 -0.14 -3.10 8.62
N ILE A 74 -1.20 -3.52 7.94
CA ILE A 74 -2.23 -2.59 7.48
C ILE A 74 -2.93 -1.91 8.66
N GLN A 75 -3.19 -2.66 9.73
CA GLN A 75 -3.87 -2.14 10.91
C GLN A 75 -2.96 -1.19 11.68
N GLU A 76 -1.74 -1.62 11.98
CA GLU A 76 -0.80 -0.87 12.81
C GLU A 76 -0.28 0.38 12.08
N LEU A 77 0.02 0.27 10.79
CA LEU A 77 0.39 1.44 9.98
C LEU A 77 -0.76 2.45 9.90
N ALA A 78 -2.01 2.00 9.80
CA ALA A 78 -3.16 2.91 9.76
C ALA A 78 -3.33 3.67 11.08
N GLU A 79 -3.15 2.98 12.21
CA GLU A 79 -3.18 3.57 13.55
C GLU A 79 -2.11 4.66 13.69
N ASP A 80 -0.85 4.35 13.33
CA ASP A 80 0.25 5.31 13.44
C ASP A 80 0.12 6.51 12.48
N LEU A 81 -0.49 6.30 11.31
CA LEU A 81 -0.77 7.37 10.35
C LEU A 81 -2.00 8.22 10.73
N GLY A 82 -2.83 7.77 11.68
CA GLY A 82 -4.13 8.38 11.97
C GLY A 82 -5.13 8.23 10.82
N GLU A 83 -5.04 7.13 10.07
CA GLU A 83 -5.86 6.85 8.88
C GLU A 83 -6.75 5.63 9.11
N ASN A 84 -7.78 5.46 8.27
CA ASN A 84 -8.59 4.24 8.31
C ASN A 84 -7.85 3.06 7.63
N PRO A 85 -7.83 1.84 8.17
CA PRO A 85 -7.24 0.66 7.51
C PRO A 85 -7.75 0.42 6.08
N ARG A 86 -9.03 0.74 5.81
CA ARG A 86 -9.61 0.71 4.46
C ARG A 86 -8.92 1.71 3.53
N GLN A 87 -8.58 2.91 4.02
CA GLN A 87 -7.89 3.91 3.22
C GLN A 87 -6.50 3.42 2.81
N VAL A 88 -5.77 2.77 3.72
CA VAL A 88 -4.49 2.12 3.41
C VAL A 88 -4.70 1.06 2.32
N ARG A 89 -5.68 0.16 2.44
CA ARG A 89 -5.99 -0.84 1.38
C ARG A 89 -6.30 -0.19 0.02
N ARG A 90 -7.01 0.94 0.01
CA ARG A 90 -7.30 1.71 -1.22
C ARG A 90 -6.04 2.28 -1.86
N TRP A 91 -5.07 2.71 -1.07
CA TRP A 91 -3.77 3.14 -1.58
C TRP A 91 -3.01 1.98 -2.24
N ILE A 92 -2.95 0.83 -1.57
CA ILE A 92 -2.21 -0.34 -2.06
C ILE A 92 -2.82 -0.92 -3.33
N SER A 93 -4.15 -0.94 -3.42
CA SER A 93 -4.89 -1.36 -4.62
C SER A 93 -4.87 -0.32 -5.75
N GLY A 94 -4.29 0.87 -5.53
CA GLY A 94 -4.31 1.95 -6.53
C GLY A 94 -5.71 2.51 -6.81
N GLU A 95 -6.67 2.29 -5.90
CA GLU A 95 -7.98 2.95 -5.89
C GLU A 95 -7.89 4.40 -5.39
N ALA A 96 -6.83 4.73 -4.66
CA ALA A 96 -6.52 6.08 -4.21
C ALA A 96 -5.00 6.33 -4.29
N ALA A 97 -4.60 7.57 -4.52
CA ALA A 97 -3.19 7.95 -4.45
C ALA A 97 -2.73 8.00 -2.98
N VAL A 98 -1.52 7.50 -2.72
CA VAL A 98 -0.86 7.62 -1.41
C VAL A 98 -0.64 9.09 -1.10
N LYS A 99 -1.03 9.53 0.10
CA LYS A 99 -0.75 10.90 0.55
C LYS A 99 0.76 11.08 0.72
N PRO A 100 1.38 12.14 0.17
CA PRO A 100 2.83 12.38 0.31
C PRO A 100 3.29 12.41 1.78
N ARG A 101 2.48 12.98 2.68
CA ARG A 101 2.75 12.99 4.13
C ARG A 101 2.82 11.58 4.74
N ALA A 102 1.95 10.67 4.31
CA ALA A 102 1.95 9.30 4.82
C ALA A 102 3.22 8.55 4.41
N LEU A 103 3.65 8.73 3.17
CA LEU A 103 4.89 8.13 2.68
C LEU A 103 6.13 8.72 3.37
N ALA A 104 6.18 10.04 3.53
CA ALA A 104 7.26 10.71 4.25
C ALA A 104 7.37 10.21 5.70
N TRP A 105 6.23 10.13 6.40
CA TRP A 105 6.18 9.59 7.75
C TRP A 105 6.69 8.14 7.82
N ALA A 106 6.22 7.27 6.91
CA ALA A 106 6.62 5.87 6.89
C ALA A 106 8.13 5.70 6.67
N ARG A 107 8.72 6.52 5.78
CA ARG A 107 10.17 6.56 5.54
C ARG A 107 10.93 6.98 6.79
N ASP A 108 10.49 8.04 7.47
CA ASP A 108 11.16 8.54 8.67
C ASP A 108 11.10 7.54 9.81
N GLU A 109 9.94 6.90 10.01
CA GLU A 109 9.78 5.86 11.02
C GLU A 109 10.65 4.64 10.71
N ALA A 110 10.70 4.21 9.45
CA ALA A 110 11.56 3.12 9.02
C ALA A 110 13.05 3.39 9.29
N ARG A 111 13.53 4.61 9.00
CA ARG A 111 14.91 5.00 9.30
C ARG A 111 15.19 4.98 10.79
N LYS A 112 14.27 5.50 11.63
CA LYS A 112 14.43 5.48 13.09
C LYS A 112 14.55 4.06 13.62
N ARG A 113 13.66 3.14 13.18
CA ARG A 113 13.71 1.74 13.63
C ARG A 113 14.96 1.03 13.12
N ALA A 114 15.36 1.24 11.88
CA ALA A 114 16.60 0.70 11.34
C ALA A 114 17.81 1.16 12.16
N GLN A 115 17.91 2.46 12.48
CA GLN A 115 18.99 2.98 13.33
C GLN A 115 18.95 2.41 14.75
N ALA A 116 17.77 2.23 15.35
CA ALA A 116 17.64 1.62 16.67
C ALA A 116 18.12 0.15 16.66
N ILE A 117 17.77 -0.61 15.62
CA ILE A 117 18.23 -1.98 15.43
C ILE A 117 19.75 -2.02 15.24
N LEU A 118 20.30 -1.19 14.36
CA LEU A 118 21.75 -1.11 14.10
C LEU A 118 22.55 -0.81 15.37
N ARG A 119 22.08 0.15 16.18
CA ARG A 119 22.67 0.45 17.50
C ARG A 119 22.60 -0.72 18.47
N LEU A 120 21.55 -1.54 18.40
CA LEU A 120 21.38 -2.71 19.27
C LEU A 120 22.29 -3.88 18.84
N VAL A 121 22.48 -4.08 17.53
CA VAL A 121 23.24 -5.23 17.00
C VAL A 121 24.73 -4.96 16.79
N GLY A 122 25.20 -3.72 17.00
CA GLY A 122 26.62 -3.37 17.01
C GLY A 122 27.21 -2.96 15.66
N GLU A 123 26.38 -2.56 14.70
CA GLU A 123 26.82 -1.97 13.43
C GLU A 123 26.53 -0.46 13.48
N ALA A 124 27.52 0.35 13.89
CA ALA A 124 27.43 1.80 13.95
C ALA A 124 28.62 2.46 13.25
#